data_AF-A0A6J8EB93-F1
#
_entry.id   AF-A0A6J8EB93-F1
#
_cell.length_a   1.000
_cell.length_b   1.000
_cell.length_c   1.000
_cell.angle_alpha   90.00
_cell.angle_beta   90.00
_cell.angle_gamma   90.00
#
_symmetry.space_group_name_H-M   'P 1'
#
loop_
_entity.id
_entity.type
_entity.pdbx_description
1 polymer ?
#
loop_
_entity_poly.entity_id
_entity_poly.type
_entity_poly.pdbx_seq_one_letter_code
_entity_poly.pdbx_strand_id
1 'polypeptide(L)'
;MMKLKLNLLFDDLVRRFGISKSLVSKMFNAWMQVLAEKSKDLVAWLPRETIRACCPEFFRENYPSTTVIIDCAETFIQRPTNLKTRSETFSNYKSHNTAKYLVGISPHGQIMFISKAFGGRASDKFIVEKSGFLNYLLPGDEVMADRGFTIEIFFFLVV
;
A
#
# COMPACT_ATOMS: atom_id res chain seq x y z
N MET A 1 -6.41 -13.23 -15.16
CA MET A 1 -4.95 -13.26 -15.45
C MET A 1 -4.24 -14.25 -14.51
N MET A 2 -3.76 -15.39 -15.03
CA MET A 2 -3.24 -16.49 -14.18
C MET A 2 -2.03 -16.09 -13.34
N LYS A 3 -1.12 -15.26 -13.89
CA LYS A 3 0.06 -14.77 -13.17
C LYS A 3 -0.29 -14.06 -11.86
N LEU A 4 -1.27 -13.14 -11.89
CA LEU A 4 -1.67 -12.38 -10.70
C LEU A 4 -2.39 -13.26 -9.67
N LYS A 5 -3.28 -14.14 -10.13
CA LYS A 5 -4.10 -14.95 -9.23
C LYS A 5 -3.34 -16.12 -8.59
N LEU A 6 -2.38 -16.70 -9.32
CA LEU A 6 -1.71 -17.96 -8.95
C LEU A 6 -0.19 -17.82 -8.77
N ASN A 7 0.38 -16.64 -9.03
CA ASN A 7 1.82 -16.37 -8.98
C ASN A 7 2.70 -17.32 -9.81
N LEU A 8 2.18 -17.91 -10.89
CA LEU A 8 2.91 -18.85 -11.74
C LEU A 8 4.19 -18.24 -12.35
N LEU A 9 5.20 -19.04 -12.64
CA LEU A 9 6.40 -18.55 -13.34
C LEU A 9 6.06 -18.17 -14.78
N PHE A 10 6.77 -17.19 -15.36
CA PHE A 10 6.60 -16.87 -16.78
C PHE A 10 6.88 -18.08 -17.68
N ASP A 11 7.81 -18.95 -17.30
CA ASP A 11 8.13 -20.18 -18.04
C ASP A 11 6.97 -21.21 -18.01
N ASP A 12 6.17 -21.24 -16.95
CA ASP A 12 4.96 -22.07 -16.90
C ASP A 12 3.88 -21.54 -17.86
N LEU A 13 3.70 -20.22 -17.92
CA LEU A 13 2.77 -19.58 -18.87
C LEU A 13 3.21 -19.77 -20.32
N VAL A 14 4.51 -19.73 -20.59
CA VAL A 14 5.09 -20.08 -21.92
C VAL A 14 4.65 -21.47 -22.35
N ARG A 15 4.79 -22.47 -21.46
CA ARG A 15 4.38 -23.85 -21.77
C ARG A 15 2.88 -23.99 -21.97
N ARG A 16 2.06 -23.31 -21.16
CA ARG A 16 0.59 -23.36 -21.25
C ARG A 16 0.03 -22.74 -22.52
N PHE A 17 0.59 -21.61 -22.94
CA PHE A 17 0.08 -20.84 -24.06
C PHE A 17 0.82 -21.12 -25.37
N GLY A 18 1.95 -21.84 -25.35
CA GLY A 18 2.74 -22.15 -26.54
C GLY A 18 3.37 -20.92 -27.21
N ILE A 19 3.58 -19.84 -26.46
CA ILE A 19 4.12 -18.57 -26.97
C ILE A 19 5.46 -18.21 -26.31
N SER A 20 6.22 -17.30 -26.93
CA SER A 20 7.53 -16.89 -26.41
C SER A 20 7.44 -16.18 -25.05
N LYS A 21 8.47 -16.33 -24.23
CA LYS A 21 8.60 -15.65 -22.92
C LYS A 21 8.49 -14.13 -23.04
N SER A 22 9.05 -13.57 -24.11
CA SER A 22 8.97 -12.14 -24.40
C SER A 22 7.53 -11.70 -24.66
N LEU A 23 6.72 -12.50 -25.39
CA LEU A 23 5.32 -12.18 -25.63
C LEU A 23 4.49 -12.26 -24.35
N VAL A 24 4.66 -13.30 -23.53
CA VAL A 24 3.98 -13.40 -22.22
C VAL A 24 4.30 -12.19 -21.35
N SER A 25 5.57 -11.80 -21.27
CA SER A 25 6.00 -10.62 -20.49
C SER A 25 5.40 -9.32 -21.03
N LYS A 26 5.42 -9.10 -22.35
CA LYS A 26 4.80 -7.92 -22.98
C LYS A 26 3.31 -7.84 -22.67
N MET A 27 2.58 -8.94 -22.86
CA MET A 27 1.15 -9.01 -22.55
C MET A 27 0.91 -8.77 -21.06
N PHE A 28 1.72 -9.37 -20.18
CA PHE A 28 1.57 -9.18 -18.74
C PHE A 28 1.69 -7.70 -18.36
N ASN A 29 2.74 -7.02 -18.81
CA ASN A 29 2.95 -5.61 -18.50
C ASN A 29 1.88 -4.69 -19.11
N ALA A 30 1.41 -4.98 -20.33
CA ALA A 30 0.32 -4.21 -20.94
C ALA A 30 -0.98 -4.31 -20.11
N TRP A 31 -1.34 -5.51 -19.68
CA TRP A 31 -2.51 -5.72 -18.82
C TRP A 31 -2.34 -5.10 -17.43
N MET A 32 -1.13 -5.06 -16.88
CA MET A 32 -0.88 -4.36 -15.61
C MET A 32 -1.18 -2.86 -15.71
N GLN A 33 -0.82 -2.22 -16.83
CA GLN A 33 -1.15 -0.81 -17.06
C GLN A 33 -2.67 -0.60 -17.17
N VAL A 34 -3.36 -1.46 -17.92
CA VAL A 34 -4.83 -1.39 -18.05
C VAL A 34 -5.51 -1.58 -16.70
N LEU A 35 -5.07 -2.56 -15.90
CA LEU A 35 -5.62 -2.80 -14.56
C LEU A 35 -5.40 -1.59 -13.65
N ALA A 36 -4.19 -1.02 -13.63
CA ALA A 36 -3.89 0.16 -12.83
C ALA A 36 -4.78 1.35 -13.21
N GLU A 37 -4.97 1.59 -14.50
CA GLU A 37 -5.82 2.68 -14.99
C GLU A 37 -7.29 2.47 -14.62
N LYS A 38 -7.78 1.22 -14.68
CA LYS A 38 -9.19 0.90 -14.36
C LYS A 38 -9.46 0.81 -12.86
N SER A 39 -8.45 0.57 -12.03
CA SER A 39 -8.59 0.49 -10.58
C SER A 39 -8.32 1.80 -9.85
N LYS A 40 -7.79 2.83 -10.53
CA LYS A 40 -7.37 4.09 -9.89
C LYS A 40 -8.51 4.75 -9.10
N ASP A 41 -9.73 4.69 -9.64
CA ASP A 41 -10.91 5.33 -9.05
C ASP A 41 -11.48 4.55 -7.85
N LEU A 42 -10.98 3.33 -7.59
CA LEU A 42 -11.34 2.56 -6.37
C LEU A 42 -10.66 3.10 -5.12
N VAL A 43 -9.58 3.88 -5.28
CA VAL A 43 -8.85 4.53 -4.19
C VAL A 43 -9.19 6.00 -4.22
N ALA A 44 -10.21 6.38 -3.44
CA ALA A 44 -10.70 7.75 -3.38
C ALA A 44 -10.58 8.30 -1.97
N TRP A 45 -10.06 9.52 -1.85
CA TRP A 45 -10.09 10.24 -0.59
C TRP A 45 -11.50 10.74 -0.33
N LEU A 46 -12.11 10.26 0.75
CA LEU A 46 -13.50 10.57 1.09
C LEU A 46 -13.61 11.91 1.84
N PRO A 47 -14.69 12.68 1.62
CA PRO A 47 -15.03 13.82 2.47
C PRO A 47 -15.33 13.39 3.92
N ARG A 48 -15.06 14.27 4.88
CA ARG A 48 -15.30 14.02 6.32
C ARG A 48 -16.74 13.64 6.62
N GLU A 49 -17.68 14.28 5.93
CA GLU A 49 -19.12 14.04 6.08
C GLU A 49 -19.45 12.59 5.71
N THR A 50 -18.83 12.08 4.64
CA THR A 50 -19.01 10.69 4.19
C THR A 50 -18.39 9.71 5.18
N ILE A 51 -17.17 10.01 5.67
CA ILE A 51 -16.48 9.17 6.66
C ILE A 51 -17.33 9.04 7.94
N ARG A 52 -17.85 10.17 8.45
CA ARG A 52 -18.69 10.20 9.65
C ARG A 52 -20.03 9.50 9.44
N ALA A 53 -20.68 9.70 8.29
CA ALA A 53 -21.97 9.08 7.98
C ALA A 53 -21.88 7.55 7.88
N CYS A 54 -20.76 7.03 7.37
CA CYS A 54 -20.54 5.59 7.22
C CYS A 54 -19.74 4.97 8.39
N CYS A 55 -19.43 5.76 9.43
CA CYS A 55 -18.55 5.31 10.52
C CYS A 55 -19.22 4.21 11.37
N PRO A 56 -18.57 3.04 11.55
CA PRO A 56 -19.09 1.98 12.42
C PRO A 56 -19.33 2.49 13.86
N GLU A 57 -20.32 1.92 14.54
CA GLU A 57 -20.71 2.32 15.90
C GLU A 57 -19.54 2.29 16.89
N PHE A 58 -18.74 1.23 16.86
CA PHE A 58 -17.54 1.12 17.69
C PHE A 58 -16.58 2.32 17.55
N PHE A 59 -16.33 2.77 16.31
CA PHE A 59 -15.48 3.94 16.08
C PHE A 59 -16.17 5.23 16.52
N ARG A 60 -17.48 5.36 16.34
CA ARG A 60 -18.23 6.55 16.81
C ARG A 60 -18.18 6.69 18.32
N GLU A 61 -18.20 5.58 19.06
CA GLU A 61 -18.18 5.59 20.53
C GLU A 61 -16.78 5.80 21.11
N ASN A 62 -15.77 5.13 20.53
CA ASN A 62 -14.43 5.09 21.12
C ASN A 62 -13.45 6.07 20.47
N TYR A 63 -13.63 6.37 19.18
CA TYR A 63 -12.68 7.11 18.35
C TYR A 63 -13.37 8.06 17.34
N PRO A 64 -14.30 8.94 17.78
CA PRO A 64 -15.24 9.68 16.91
C PRO A 64 -14.56 10.61 15.88
N SER A 65 -13.34 11.03 16.15
CA SER A 65 -12.57 11.94 15.30
C SER A 65 -11.65 11.23 14.30
N THR A 66 -11.54 9.89 14.36
CA THR A 66 -10.69 9.13 13.43
C THR A 66 -11.17 9.30 12.00
N THR A 67 -10.31 9.88 11.17
CA THR A 67 -10.61 10.15 9.75
C THR A 67 -9.98 9.08 8.86
N VAL A 68 -8.80 8.60 9.24
CA VAL A 68 -8.06 7.60 8.49
C VAL A 68 -7.25 6.72 9.43
N ILE A 69 -7.18 5.43 9.13
CA ILE A 69 -6.32 4.46 9.78
C ILE A 69 -5.21 4.13 8.79
N ILE A 70 -3.95 4.22 9.22
CA ILE A 70 -2.81 3.96 8.34
C ILE A 70 -1.97 2.78 8.82
N ASP A 71 -1.42 2.05 7.86
CA ASP A 71 -0.42 1.02 8.10
C ASP A 71 0.53 0.86 6.90
N CYS A 72 1.75 0.41 7.16
CA CYS A 72 2.72 0.08 6.12
C CYS A 72 2.62 -1.41 5.77
N ALA A 73 2.05 -1.71 4.61
CA ALA A 73 2.03 -3.07 4.07
C ALA A 73 3.37 -3.42 3.40
N GLU A 74 3.77 -4.69 3.53
CA GLU A 74 4.98 -5.24 2.92
C GLU A 74 4.65 -6.45 2.03
N THR A 75 5.15 -6.43 0.79
CA THR A 75 5.04 -7.56 -0.15
C THR A 75 6.43 -8.12 -0.46
N PHE A 76 6.57 -9.45 -0.42
CA PHE A 76 7.79 -10.13 -0.84
C PHE A 76 8.09 -9.89 -2.33
N ILE A 77 9.34 -9.57 -2.62
CA ILE A 77 9.82 -9.40 -4.00
C ILE A 77 10.92 -10.41 -4.31
N GLN A 78 11.14 -10.65 -5.59
CA GLN A 78 12.30 -11.41 -6.03
C GLN A 78 13.58 -10.68 -5.60
N ARG A 79 14.54 -11.44 -5.07
CA ARG A 79 15.86 -10.94 -4.67
C ARG A 79 16.51 -10.16 -5.81
N PRO A 80 16.75 -8.85 -5.66
CA PRO A 80 17.42 -8.07 -6.69
C PRO A 80 18.85 -8.58 -6.93
N THR A 81 19.29 -8.54 -8.19
CA THR A 81 20.67 -8.87 -8.56
C THR A 81 21.65 -7.78 -8.16
N ASN A 82 21.23 -6.51 -8.25
CA ASN A 82 22.01 -5.36 -7.80
C ASN A 82 22.11 -5.34 -6.27
N LEU A 83 23.35 -5.35 -5.75
CA LEU A 83 23.62 -5.40 -4.30
C LEU A 83 23.09 -4.20 -3.53
N LYS A 84 23.12 -3.00 -4.12
CA LYS A 84 22.59 -1.78 -3.49
C LYS A 84 21.08 -1.88 -3.34
N THR A 85 20.36 -2.14 -4.44
CA THR A 85 18.90 -2.31 -4.42
C THR A 85 18.48 -3.45 -3.49
N ARG A 86 19.28 -4.52 -3.44
CA ARG A 86 19.05 -5.64 -2.54
C ARG A 86 19.18 -5.25 -1.06
N SER A 87 20.14 -4.41 -0.71
CA SER A 87 20.29 -3.89 0.66
C SER A 87 19.14 -2.94 1.03
N GLU A 88 18.72 -2.09 0.09
CA GLU A 88 17.63 -1.12 0.28
C GLU A 88 16.25 -1.78 0.40
N THR A 89 16.06 -2.92 -0.27
CA THR A 89 14.80 -3.67 -0.23
C THR A 89 14.77 -4.74 0.86
N PHE A 90 15.85 -4.98 1.60
CA PHE A 90 15.87 -6.00 2.65
C PHE A 90 15.14 -5.51 3.90
N SER A 91 14.04 -6.16 4.24
CA SER A 91 13.30 -5.94 5.48
C SER A 91 13.85 -6.87 6.56
N ASN A 92 14.41 -6.28 7.62
CA ASN A 92 14.89 -7.04 8.78
C ASN A 92 13.73 -7.76 9.47
N TYR A 93 12.55 -7.12 9.53
CA TYR A 93 11.35 -7.67 10.14
C TYR A 93 10.88 -8.96 9.44
N LYS A 94 10.92 -8.97 8.09
CA LYS A 94 10.51 -10.13 7.29
C LYS A 94 11.65 -11.09 6.92
N SER A 95 12.90 -10.73 7.26
CA SER A 95 14.11 -11.45 6.84
C SER A 95 14.15 -11.74 5.33
N HIS A 96 13.63 -10.80 4.51
CA HIS A 96 13.53 -10.98 3.06
C HIS A 96 13.55 -9.65 2.31
N ASN A 97 13.77 -9.72 1.00
CA ASN A 97 13.58 -8.57 0.13
C ASN A 97 12.07 -8.29 -0.03
N THR A 98 11.64 -7.09 0.35
CA THR A 98 10.25 -6.63 0.28
C THR A 98 10.14 -5.26 -0.39
N ALA A 99 8.97 -4.99 -0.94
CA ALA A 99 8.50 -3.65 -1.24
C ALA A 99 7.51 -3.24 -0.16
N LYS A 100 7.69 -2.05 0.42
CA LYS A 100 6.84 -1.48 1.47
C LYS A 100 6.03 -0.32 0.89
N TYR A 101 4.79 -0.14 1.32
CA TYR A 101 3.94 0.98 0.91
C TYR A 101 2.93 1.32 1.99
N LEU A 102 2.61 2.61 2.12
CA LEU A 102 1.63 3.10 3.07
C LEU A 102 0.23 2.93 2.50
N VAL A 103 -0.67 2.36 3.30
CA VAL A 103 -2.09 2.25 2.99
C VAL A 103 -2.85 3.05 4.03
N GLY A 104 -3.79 3.89 3.57
CA GLY A 104 -4.75 4.57 4.42
C GLY A 104 -6.16 4.07 4.14
N ILE A 105 -6.89 3.69 5.18
CA ILE A 105 -8.28 3.24 5.10
C ILE A 105 -9.20 4.12 5.94
N SER A 106 -10.45 4.26 5.54
CA SER A 106 -11.48 4.88 6.39
C SER A 106 -11.79 3.97 7.59
N PRO A 107 -12.41 4.49 8.67
CA PRO A 107 -12.96 3.67 9.76
C PRO A 107 -13.93 2.56 9.30
N HIS A 108 -14.60 2.74 8.16
CA HIS A 108 -15.48 1.73 7.56
C HIS A 108 -14.72 0.74 6.62
N GLY A 109 -13.40 0.88 6.49
CA GLY A 109 -12.54 -0.04 5.74
C GLY A 109 -12.39 0.27 4.24
N GLN A 110 -12.88 1.42 3.76
CA GLN A 110 -12.64 1.84 2.38
C GLN A 110 -11.18 2.25 2.21
N ILE A 111 -10.50 1.75 1.17
CA ILE A 111 -9.13 2.20 0.86
C ILE A 111 -9.20 3.63 0.31
N MET A 112 -8.55 4.55 1.01
CA MET A 112 -8.53 5.98 0.69
C MET A 112 -7.18 6.44 0.12
N PHE A 113 -6.11 5.74 0.45
CA PHE A 113 -4.76 6.12 0.03
C PHE A 113 -3.86 4.90 -0.13
N ILE A 114 -3.03 4.91 -1.18
CA ILE A 114 -1.92 3.97 -1.38
C ILE A 114 -0.72 4.77 -1.88
N SER A 115 0.42 4.70 -1.17
CA SER A 115 1.64 5.37 -1.61
C SER A 115 2.32 4.66 -2.78
N LYS A 116 3.28 5.34 -3.42
CA LYS A 116 4.30 4.64 -4.20
C LYS A 116 5.05 3.64 -3.32
N ALA A 117 5.61 2.60 -3.93
CA ALA A 117 6.40 1.61 -3.23
C ALA A 117 7.78 2.15 -2.83
N PHE A 118 8.23 1.76 -1.64
CA PHE A 118 9.53 1.98 -1.05
C PHE A 118 10.26 0.64 -0.86
N GLY A 119 11.57 0.67 -0.66
CA GLY A 119 12.30 -0.54 -0.27
C GLY A 119 11.92 -1.00 1.14
N GLY A 120 11.91 -2.31 1.39
CA GLY A 120 11.58 -2.90 2.69
C GLY A 120 12.37 -2.37 3.89
N ARG A 121 13.53 -1.74 3.67
CA ARG A 121 14.33 -1.12 4.73
C ARG A 121 13.82 0.25 5.16
N ALA A 122 12.96 0.91 4.37
CA ALA A 122 12.44 2.23 4.67
C ALA A 122 11.60 2.19 5.97
N SER A 123 11.82 3.17 6.85
CA SER A 123 11.04 3.31 8.08
C SER A 123 9.66 3.87 7.78
N ASP A 124 8.69 3.52 8.62
CA ASP A 124 7.29 3.94 8.43
C ASP A 124 7.16 5.47 8.49
N LYS A 125 7.90 6.12 9.40
CA LYS A 125 8.03 7.58 9.46
C LYS A 125 8.52 8.19 8.14
N PHE A 126 9.60 7.65 7.56
CA PHE A 126 10.13 8.15 6.30
C PHE A 126 9.10 8.02 5.17
N ILE A 127 8.35 6.92 5.15
CA ILE A 127 7.31 6.68 4.17
C ILE A 127 6.17 7.69 4.34
N VAL A 128 5.68 7.96 5.56
CA VAL A 128 4.65 8.98 5.80
C VAL A 128 5.10 10.34 5.27
N GLU A 129 6.31 10.77 5.59
CA GLU A 129 6.86 12.07 5.15
C GLU A 129 7.05 12.18 3.64
N LYS A 130 7.38 11.08 2.95
CA LYS A 130 7.72 11.09 1.51
C LYS A 130 6.63 10.57 0.58
N SER A 131 5.59 9.92 1.12
CA SER A 131 4.50 9.34 0.33
C SER A 131 3.54 10.38 -0.25
N GLY A 132 3.52 11.60 0.30
CA GLY A 132 2.52 12.61 -0.02
C GLY A 132 1.20 12.45 0.75
N PHE A 133 1.11 11.47 1.66
CA PHE A 133 -0.07 11.25 2.51
C PHE A 133 -0.49 12.51 3.27
N LEU A 134 0.48 13.25 3.83
CA LEU A 134 0.20 14.44 4.63
C LEU A 134 -0.55 15.55 3.86
N ASN A 135 -0.49 15.54 2.52
CA ASN A 135 -1.21 16.51 1.69
C ASN A 135 -2.73 16.29 1.68
N TYR A 136 -3.21 15.15 2.16
CA TYR A 136 -4.63 14.81 2.23
C TYR A 136 -5.26 15.18 3.58
N LEU A 137 -4.45 15.46 4.60
CA LEU A 137 -4.92 15.77 5.93
C LEU A 137 -5.31 17.25 6.04
N LEU A 138 -6.45 17.49 6.69
CA LEU A 138 -6.97 18.82 7.01
C LEU A 138 -6.90 19.07 8.52
N PRO A 139 -6.85 20.34 8.98
CA PRO A 139 -6.89 20.65 10.40
C PRO A 139 -8.10 20.01 11.10
N GLY A 140 -7.85 19.24 12.15
CA GLY A 140 -8.87 18.48 12.88
C GLY A 140 -9.09 17.04 12.40
N ASP A 141 -8.34 16.54 11.42
CA ASP A 141 -8.28 15.11 11.13
C ASP A 141 -7.45 14.40 12.20
N GLU A 142 -7.95 13.28 12.71
CA GLU A 142 -7.16 12.35 13.51
C GLU A 142 -6.78 11.13 12.70
N VAL A 143 -5.50 10.77 12.80
CA VAL A 143 -4.93 9.60 12.13
C VAL A 143 -4.71 8.51 13.16
N MET A 144 -5.32 7.35 12.96
CA MET A 144 -5.05 6.16 13.77
C MET A 144 -3.92 5.37 13.11
N ALA A 145 -2.91 4.99 13.90
CA ALA A 145 -1.75 4.24 13.40
C ALA A 145 -1.19 3.30 14.47
N ASP A 146 -0.40 2.32 14.03
CA ASP A 146 0.37 1.47 14.95
C ASP A 146 1.50 2.28 15.63
N ARG A 147 1.98 1.78 16.78
CA ARG A 147 3.04 2.39 17.60
C ARG A 147 4.34 2.63 16.86
N GLY A 148 4.59 1.87 15.80
CA GLY A 148 5.74 2.04 14.90
C GLY A 148 5.80 3.41 14.20
N PHE A 149 4.69 4.15 14.18
CA PHE A 149 4.56 5.49 13.58
C PHE A 149 4.85 6.61 14.59
N THR A 150 5.92 6.52 15.38
CA THR A 150 6.29 7.56 16.36
C THR A 150 6.66 8.88 15.66
N ILE A 151 5.67 9.73 15.43
CA ILE A 151 5.82 11.04 14.80
C ILE A 151 5.31 12.09 15.79
N GLU A 152 6.23 12.83 16.41
CA GLU A 152 5.95 13.83 17.46
C GLU A 152 5.14 15.05 16.99
N ILE A 153 4.85 15.16 15.68
CA ILE A 153 4.38 16.41 15.05
C ILE A 153 2.87 16.37 14.69
N PHE A 154 2.19 15.23 14.83
CA PHE A 154 0.80 15.08 14.40
C PHE A 154 -0.07 14.46 15.50
N PHE A 155 -1.38 14.77 15.45
CA PHE A 155 -2.42 14.14 16.28
C PHE A 155 -2.65 12.70 15.83
N PHE A 156 -1.65 11.85 16.07
CA PHE A 156 -1.77 10.40 15.94
C PHE A 156 -2.46 9.86 17.18
N LEU A 157 -3.58 9.18 16.97
CA LEU A 157 -4.10 8.29 17.98
C LEU A 157 -3.36 6.95 17.82
N VAL A 158 -2.43 6.72 18.75
CA VAL A 158 -1.67 5.47 18.81
C VAL A 158 -2.46 4.47 19.67
N VAL A 159 -2.78 3.31 19.09
CA VAL A 159 -3.47 2.20 19.79
C VAL A 159 -2.45 1.22 20.40
#